data_AF-A0A832TF29-F1
#
_entry.id   AF-A0A832TF29-F1
#
_cell.length_a   1.000
_cell.length_b   1.000
_cell.length_c   1.000
_cell.angle_alpha   90.00
_cell.angle_beta   90.00
_cell.angle_gamma   90.00
#
_symmetry.space_group_name_H-M   'P 1'
#
loop_
_entity.id
_entity.type
_entity.pdbx_description
1 polymer ?
#
loop_
_entity_poly.entity_id
_entity_poly.type
_entity_poly.pdbx_seq_one_letter_code
_entity_poly.pdbx_strand_id
1 'polypeptide(L)'
;MEKAKTTMIEIVGAITLVLVLSLVMLGGPSITGFQAVDFVIEDIDLDIAKSQVYTFSAAGSDELLLTSIRLSGEVLGDGKAEVYLDNGRGQRLLIFSNVNPLGSGMDAITGMATGPGSDGEQKAEPKVGNHLLIQPVDLVPDLVILPVGEGEELSKGVFGNECRDTCYIRMSMSSATKYKLLFMVQEGTLLKVDKLLYTLDI
;
A
#
# COMPACT_ATOMS: atom_id res chain seq x y z
N MET A 1 38.37 12.15 60.96
CA MET A 1 37.84 11.04 60.13
C MET A 1 36.44 11.32 59.54
N GLU A 2 35.71 12.31 60.08
CA GLU A 2 34.35 12.66 59.64
C GLU A 2 34.30 13.42 58.31
N LYS A 3 35.20 14.41 58.10
CA LYS A 3 35.28 15.19 56.85
C LYS A 3 35.55 14.35 55.59
N ALA A 4 36.23 13.21 55.71
CA ALA A 4 36.53 12.34 54.58
C ALA A 4 35.30 11.54 54.09
N LYS A 5 34.32 11.31 54.98
CA LYS A 5 33.06 10.63 54.61
C LYS A 5 32.13 11.57 53.84
N THR A 6 32.11 12.85 54.21
CA THR A 6 31.25 13.86 53.56
C THR A 6 31.68 14.12 52.12
N THR A 7 32.99 14.27 51.86
CA THR A 7 33.52 14.47 50.49
C THR A 7 33.34 13.25 49.60
N MET A 8 33.37 12.02 50.14
CA MET A 8 33.15 10.81 49.35
C MET A 8 31.69 10.68 48.89
N ILE A 9 30.73 11.10 49.73
CA ILE A 9 29.30 11.10 49.40
C ILE A 9 28.99 12.12 48.30
N GLU A 10 29.57 13.32 48.36
CA GLU A 10 29.38 14.36 47.32
C GLU A 10 29.92 13.92 45.95
N ILE A 11 31.09 13.27 45.92
CA ILE A 11 31.69 12.77 44.68
C ILE A 11 30.86 11.65 44.08
N VAL A 12 30.40 10.68 44.90
CA VAL A 12 29.53 9.59 44.42
C VAL A 12 28.20 10.13 43.92
N GLY A 13 27.62 11.13 44.59
CA GLY A 13 26.39 11.79 44.16
C GLY A 13 26.54 12.48 42.80
N ALA A 14 27.62 13.24 42.60
CA ALA A 14 27.88 13.94 41.35
C ALA A 14 28.11 12.96 40.18
N ILE A 15 28.88 11.89 40.40
CA ILE A 15 29.11 10.85 39.37
C ILE A 15 27.80 10.17 38.98
N THR A 16 26.98 9.80 39.97
CA THR A 16 25.68 9.14 39.73
C THR A 16 24.74 10.04 38.93
N LEU A 17 24.67 11.33 39.26
CA LEU A 17 23.83 12.30 38.55
C LEU A 17 24.24 12.44 37.09
N VAL A 18 25.54 12.55 36.79
CA VAL A 18 26.05 12.64 35.42
C VAL A 18 25.75 11.37 34.63
N LEU A 19 25.83 10.20 35.27
CA LEU A 19 25.53 8.91 34.66
C LEU A 19 24.05 8.77 34.30
N VAL A 20 23.15 9.21 35.20
CA VAL A 20 21.71 9.23 34.93
C VAL A 20 21.36 10.21 33.80
N LEU A 21 21.96 11.40 33.80
CA LEU A 21 21.69 12.42 32.78
C LEU A 21 22.15 11.97 31.38
N SER A 22 23.31 11.31 31.31
CA SER A 22 23.83 10.76 30.04
C SER A 22 22.99 9.60 29.51
N LEU A 23 22.46 8.74 30.38
CA LEU A 23 21.51 7.69 29.99
C LEU A 23 20.22 8.25 29.39
N VAL A 24 19.68 9.34 29.95
CA VAL A 24 18.46 9.99 29.43
C VAL A 24 18.70 10.68 28.08
N MET A 25 19.87 11.30 27.90
CA MET A 25 20.21 12.01 26.65
C MET A 25 20.59 11.04 25.51
N LEU A 26 21.21 9.90 25.83
CA LEU A 26 21.54 8.85 24.84
C LEU A 26 20.32 8.00 24.48
N GLY A 27 19.37 7.82 25.40
CA GLY A 27 18.08 7.19 25.16
C GLY A 27 17.06 8.14 24.53
N GLY A 28 17.51 8.96 23.56
CA GLY A 28 16.75 10.07 22.98
C GLY A 28 15.28 9.74 22.74
N PRO A 29 14.35 10.68 22.98
CA PRO A 29 12.94 10.42 22.85
C PRO A 29 12.66 9.97 21.41
N SER A 30 12.37 8.68 21.22
CA SER A 30 11.74 8.20 20.00
C SER A 30 10.30 8.66 20.06
N ILE A 31 10.06 9.91 19.64
CA ILE A 31 8.72 10.38 19.32
C ILE A 31 8.32 9.62 18.06
N THR A 32 7.85 8.40 18.22
CA THR A 32 7.13 7.66 17.19
C THR A 32 5.74 8.29 17.10
N GLY A 33 5.67 9.47 16.49
CA GLY A 33 4.40 10.09 16.16
C GLY A 33 3.72 9.23 15.10
N PHE A 34 2.65 8.54 15.47
CA PHE A 34 1.75 7.93 14.50
C PHE A 34 1.07 9.06 13.72
N GLN A 35 1.55 9.32 12.50
CA GLN A 35 0.81 10.15 11.57
C GLN A 35 -0.29 9.27 10.99
N ALA A 36 -1.54 9.57 11.34
CA ALA A 36 -2.69 8.97 10.68
C ALA A 36 -2.63 9.36 9.20
N VAL A 37 -2.57 8.35 8.32
CA VAL A 37 -2.67 8.55 6.87
C VAL A 37 -4.12 8.26 6.51
N ASP A 38 -4.80 9.23 5.92
CA ASP A 38 -6.18 9.05 5.46
C ASP A 38 -6.19 8.14 4.23
N PHE A 39 -6.60 6.89 4.42
CA PHE A 39 -6.85 5.95 3.32
C PHE A 39 -8.30 6.06 2.88
N VAL A 40 -8.51 6.11 1.57
CA VAL A 40 -9.83 5.95 0.98
C VAL A 40 -9.97 4.50 0.51
N ILE A 41 -11.09 3.89 0.88
CA ILE A 41 -11.46 2.54 0.45
C ILE A 41 -12.71 2.67 -0.42
N GLU A 42 -12.62 2.17 -1.65
CA GLU A 42 -13.72 2.15 -2.61
C GLU A 42 -14.03 0.71 -3.02
N ASP A 43 -15.29 0.30 -2.85
CA ASP A 43 -15.80 -0.98 -3.35
C ASP A 43 -16.09 -0.82 -4.86
N ILE A 44 -15.43 -1.62 -5.69
CA ILE A 44 -15.46 -1.50 -7.16
C ILE A 44 -16.07 -2.71 -7.87
N ASP A 45 -16.10 -3.88 -7.20
CA ASP A 45 -16.77 -5.12 -7.63
C ASP A 45 -16.61 -5.44 -9.14
N LEU A 46 -15.37 -5.53 -9.61
CA LEU A 46 -15.04 -5.79 -11.01
C LEU A 46 -14.72 -7.27 -11.27
N ASP A 47 -15.45 -7.88 -12.20
CA ASP A 47 -15.18 -9.23 -12.72
C ASP A 47 -14.49 -9.16 -14.08
N ILE A 48 -13.26 -9.68 -14.17
CA ILE A 48 -12.36 -9.48 -15.30
C ILE A 48 -11.92 -10.82 -15.88
N ALA A 49 -12.65 -11.30 -16.89
CA ALA A 49 -12.36 -12.57 -17.57
C ALA A 49 -11.40 -12.43 -18.75
N LYS A 50 -11.15 -11.20 -19.22
CA LYS A 50 -10.28 -10.89 -20.35
C LYS A 50 -9.54 -9.58 -20.08
N SER A 51 -8.36 -9.44 -20.68
CA SER A 51 -7.58 -8.20 -20.56
C SER A 51 -8.40 -6.98 -20.98
N GLN A 52 -8.39 -5.95 -20.14
CA GLN A 52 -9.20 -4.74 -20.32
C GLN A 52 -8.54 -3.53 -19.68
N VAL A 53 -8.93 -2.34 -20.13
CA VAL A 53 -8.37 -1.07 -19.65
C VAL A 53 -9.49 -0.23 -19.08
N TYR A 54 -9.25 0.35 -17.91
CA TYR A 54 -10.10 1.36 -17.31
C TYR A 54 -9.36 2.69 -17.22
N THR A 55 -10.09 3.77 -17.39
CA THR A 55 -9.63 5.11 -17.03
C THR A 55 -9.72 5.27 -15.52
N PHE A 56 -8.72 5.91 -14.93
CA PHE A 56 -8.66 6.26 -13.51
C PHE A 56 -8.35 7.76 -13.39
N SER A 57 -9.29 8.54 -12.87
CA SER A 57 -9.15 10.00 -12.81
C SER A 57 -9.85 10.60 -11.60
N ALA A 58 -9.41 11.78 -11.18
CA ALA A 58 -10.14 12.58 -10.21
C ALA A 58 -11.47 13.08 -10.81
N ALA A 59 -12.58 13.03 -10.06
CA ALA A 59 -13.84 13.64 -10.47
C ALA A 59 -13.77 15.18 -10.52
N GLY A 60 -12.90 15.78 -9.68
CA GLY A 60 -12.73 17.23 -9.58
C GLY A 60 -11.69 17.81 -10.55
N SER A 61 -11.68 19.15 -10.65
CA SER A 61 -10.67 19.89 -11.41
C SER A 61 -9.36 20.10 -10.65
N ASP A 62 -9.37 19.90 -9.34
CA ASP A 62 -8.20 20.11 -8.50
C ASP A 62 -7.14 19.04 -8.77
N GLU A 63 -5.88 19.45 -8.68
CA GLU A 63 -4.75 18.55 -8.75
C GLU A 63 -4.66 17.78 -7.43
N LEU A 64 -4.75 16.46 -7.50
CA LEU A 64 -4.63 15.55 -6.37
C LEU A 64 -3.33 14.77 -6.51
N LEU A 65 -2.60 14.64 -5.42
CA LEU A 65 -1.38 13.86 -5.41
C LEU A 65 -1.67 12.44 -4.91
N LEU A 66 -1.71 11.48 -5.84
CA LEU A 66 -1.83 10.07 -5.51
C LEU A 66 -0.51 9.57 -4.90
N THR A 67 -0.58 9.08 -3.67
CA THR A 67 0.59 8.62 -2.90
C THR A 67 0.63 7.12 -2.68
N SER A 68 -0.51 6.42 -2.78
CA SER A 68 -0.55 4.96 -2.81
C SER A 68 -1.79 4.45 -3.54
N ILE A 69 -1.69 3.25 -4.11
CA ILE A 69 -2.82 2.48 -4.66
C ILE A 69 -2.59 0.99 -4.41
N ARG A 70 -3.62 0.31 -3.90
CA ARG A 70 -3.63 -1.11 -3.52
C ARG A 70 -4.94 -1.77 -3.94
N LEU A 71 -4.90 -3.07 -4.15
CA LEU A 71 -6.06 -3.85 -4.58
C LEU A 71 -6.36 -5.01 -3.64
N SER A 72 -7.63 -5.34 -3.50
CA SER A 72 -8.09 -6.59 -2.89
C SER A 72 -9.05 -7.29 -3.84
N GLY A 73 -9.05 -8.62 -3.82
CA GLY A 73 -9.86 -9.41 -4.72
C GLY A 73 -9.52 -10.89 -4.70
N GLU A 74 -9.79 -11.57 -5.82
CA GLU A 74 -9.60 -13.00 -5.96
C GLU A 74 -9.13 -13.36 -7.37
N VAL A 75 -8.21 -14.32 -7.49
CA VAL A 75 -7.83 -14.92 -8.77
C VAL A 75 -8.36 -16.34 -8.85
N LEU A 76 -9.17 -16.61 -9.88
CA LEU A 76 -9.75 -17.92 -10.17
C LEU A 76 -9.21 -18.43 -11.51
N GLY A 77 -8.82 -19.70 -11.59
CA GLY A 77 -8.26 -20.31 -12.82
C GLY A 77 -6.75 -20.47 -12.80
N ASP A 78 -6.17 -21.00 -13.89
CA ASP A 78 -4.77 -21.44 -13.98
C ASP A 78 -3.84 -20.48 -14.73
N GLY A 79 -4.33 -19.32 -15.16
CA GLY A 79 -3.53 -18.37 -15.92
C GLY A 79 -3.02 -17.19 -15.09
N LYS A 80 -2.23 -16.39 -15.77
CA LYS A 80 -1.60 -15.18 -15.23
C LYS A 80 -2.58 -14.01 -15.19
N ALA A 81 -2.53 -13.25 -14.09
CA ALA A 81 -3.26 -12.03 -13.87
C ALA A 81 -2.34 -10.94 -13.31
N GLU A 82 -2.30 -9.79 -14.00
CA GLU A 82 -1.52 -8.62 -13.59
C GLU A 82 -2.37 -7.36 -13.71
N VAL A 83 -2.15 -6.41 -12.80
CA VAL A 83 -2.80 -5.10 -12.84
C VAL A 83 -1.76 -4.00 -12.78
N TYR A 84 -1.81 -3.07 -13.73
CA TYR A 84 -0.89 -1.95 -13.80
C TYR A 84 -1.60 -0.61 -13.71
N LEU A 85 -0.90 0.37 -13.13
CA LEU A 85 -1.20 1.79 -13.29
C LEU A 85 -0.30 2.37 -14.38
N ASP A 86 -0.91 2.95 -15.41
CA ASP A 86 -0.21 3.60 -16.53
C ASP A 86 -0.58 5.09 -16.57
N ASN A 87 0.44 5.96 -16.58
CA ASN A 87 0.23 7.41 -16.57
C ASN A 87 0.06 8.03 -17.96
N GLY A 88 0.09 7.22 -19.03
CA GLY A 88 -0.01 7.67 -20.41
C GLY A 88 1.23 8.40 -20.95
N ARG A 89 2.28 8.55 -20.12
CA ARG A 89 3.54 9.21 -20.44
C ARG A 89 4.74 8.25 -20.43
N GLY A 90 4.45 6.95 -20.55
CA GLY A 90 5.47 5.88 -20.60
C GLY A 90 5.89 5.33 -19.24
N GLN A 91 5.32 5.82 -18.13
CA GLN A 91 5.50 5.17 -16.83
C GLN A 91 4.35 4.19 -16.59
N ARG A 92 4.72 2.94 -16.31
CA ARG A 92 3.81 1.86 -15.94
C ARG A 92 4.31 1.23 -14.65
N LEU A 93 3.43 1.13 -13.66
CA LEU A 93 3.72 0.61 -12.33
C LEU A 93 2.86 -0.62 -12.08
N LEU A 94 3.46 -1.71 -11.60
CA LEU A 94 2.72 -2.92 -11.23
C LEU A 94 2.01 -2.71 -9.89
N ILE A 95 0.69 -2.90 -9.87
CA ILE A 95 -0.09 -2.89 -8.64
C ILE A 95 -0.15 -4.31 -8.07
N PHE A 96 -0.57 -5.28 -8.89
CA PHE A 96 -0.79 -6.66 -8.48
C PHE A 96 -0.27 -7.63 -9.55
N SER A 97 0.28 -8.76 -9.10
CA SER A 97 0.58 -9.92 -9.93
C SER A 97 0.38 -11.19 -9.12
N ASN A 98 -0.29 -12.18 -9.70
CA ASN A 98 -0.41 -13.51 -9.11
C ASN A 98 0.80 -14.42 -9.40
N VAL A 99 1.84 -13.89 -10.05
CA VAL A 99 3.10 -14.59 -10.28
C VAL A 99 4.02 -14.39 -9.08
N ASN A 100 4.52 -15.49 -8.52
CA ASN A 100 5.49 -15.47 -7.43
C ASN A 100 6.75 -16.28 -7.81
N PRO A 101 7.92 -16.00 -7.22
CA PRO A 101 9.10 -16.84 -7.42
C PRO A 101 8.87 -18.26 -6.88
N LEU A 102 9.29 -19.27 -7.62
CA LEU A 102 9.24 -20.68 -7.21
C LEU A 102 9.95 -20.87 -5.87
N GLY A 103 9.25 -21.44 -4.89
CA GLY A 103 9.79 -21.67 -3.57
C GLY A 103 9.78 -20.43 -2.66
N SER A 104 9.16 -19.32 -3.08
CA SER A 104 8.82 -18.21 -2.19
C SER A 104 7.65 -18.53 -1.25
N GLY A 105 7.27 -19.80 -1.12
CA GLY A 105 6.29 -20.32 -0.15
C GLY A 105 6.71 -20.17 1.32
N MET A 106 7.61 -19.23 1.64
CA MET A 106 7.92 -18.82 2.99
C MET A 106 7.09 -17.57 3.33
N ASP A 107 5.99 -17.85 4.03
CA ASP A 107 5.37 -16.98 5.02
C ASP A 107 5.10 -15.53 4.58
N ALA A 108 3.99 -15.34 3.88
CA ALA A 108 3.14 -14.21 4.26
C ALA A 108 2.74 -14.43 5.73
N ILE A 109 3.57 -13.94 6.66
CA ILE A 109 3.17 -13.66 8.04
C ILE A 109 2.09 -12.57 7.94
N THR A 110 0.89 -13.01 7.61
CA THR A 110 -0.37 -12.33 7.89
C THR A 110 -0.58 -12.45 9.39
N GLY A 111 0.19 -11.70 10.16
CA GLY A 111 0.37 -12.01 11.58
C GLY A 111 1.10 -10.96 12.41
N MET A 112 0.80 -9.68 12.21
CA MET A 112 0.67 -8.79 13.38
C MET A 112 -0.80 -8.47 13.54
N ALA A 113 -1.48 -9.41 14.19
CA ALA A 113 -2.75 -9.17 14.85
C ALA A 113 -2.60 -7.99 15.81
N THR A 114 -3.19 -6.85 15.49
CA THR A 114 -3.68 -5.97 16.54
C THR A 114 -4.80 -6.76 17.22
N GLY A 115 -4.72 -6.94 18.54
CA GLY A 115 -5.74 -7.65 19.31
C GLY A 115 -7.15 -7.05 19.12
N PRO A 116 -8.18 -7.56 19.81
CA PRO A 116 -9.51 -6.95 19.86
C PRO A 116 -9.42 -5.63 20.65
N GLY A 117 -8.74 -4.64 20.07
CA GLY A 117 -8.71 -3.28 20.52
C GLY A 117 -9.92 -2.60 19.91
N SER A 118 -11.05 -2.77 20.58
CA SER A 118 -12.26 -1.94 20.52
C SER A 118 -12.69 -1.53 19.12
N ASP A 119 -13.86 -2.04 18.71
CA ASP A 119 -14.66 -1.61 17.57
C ASP A 119 -15.04 -0.12 17.65
N GLY A 120 -14.03 0.74 17.54
CA GLY A 120 -14.15 2.04 16.93
C GLY A 120 -14.03 1.80 15.44
N GLU A 121 -15.09 1.25 14.84
CA GLU A 121 -15.52 1.70 13.52
C GLU A 121 -15.76 3.21 13.64
N GLN A 122 -14.68 3.99 13.72
CA GLN A 122 -14.68 5.30 13.10
C GLN A 122 -14.75 4.98 11.61
N LYS A 123 -15.99 4.79 11.14
CA LYS A 123 -16.36 5.25 9.81
C LYS A 123 -15.73 6.63 9.70
N ALA A 124 -14.58 6.71 9.04
CA ALA A 124 -14.16 7.97 8.45
C ALA A 124 -15.36 8.34 7.57
N GLU A 125 -16.17 9.28 8.05
CA GLU A 125 -17.24 9.81 7.22
C GLU A 125 -16.55 10.26 5.93
N PRO A 126 -16.88 9.66 4.77
CA PRO A 126 -16.24 10.03 3.54
C PRO A 126 -16.49 11.53 3.39
N LYS A 127 -15.42 12.33 3.45
CA LYS A 127 -15.52 13.75 3.12
C LYS A 127 -15.95 13.79 1.66
N VAL A 128 -17.25 13.97 1.48
CA VAL A 128 -17.93 14.03 0.19
C VAL A 128 -17.29 15.16 -0.60
N GLY A 129 -16.47 14.80 -1.58
CA GLY A 129 -15.77 15.73 -2.45
C GLY A 129 -14.48 15.11 -2.96
N ASN A 130 -14.53 14.58 -4.18
CA ASN A 130 -13.44 13.99 -4.97
C ASN A 130 -13.37 12.46 -4.97
N HIS A 131 -14.45 11.81 -5.42
CA HIS A 131 -14.40 10.41 -5.81
C HIS A 131 -13.50 10.23 -7.04
N LEU A 132 -12.75 9.14 -7.07
CA LEU A 132 -12.07 8.73 -8.29
C LEU A 132 -13.09 8.08 -9.22
N LEU A 133 -12.88 8.23 -10.52
CA LEU A 133 -13.76 7.66 -11.54
C LEU A 133 -13.00 6.52 -12.21
N ILE A 134 -13.59 5.32 -12.15
CA ILE A 134 -13.14 4.14 -12.87
C ILE A 134 -14.12 3.87 -14.00
N GLN A 135 -13.66 3.95 -15.25
CA GLN A 135 -14.54 3.81 -16.42
C GLN A 135 -13.89 2.91 -17.47
N PRO A 136 -14.62 1.94 -18.04
CA PRO A 136 -14.06 1.06 -19.07
C PRO A 136 -13.67 1.86 -20.32
N VAL A 137 -12.63 1.41 -21.03
CA VAL A 137 -12.20 1.96 -22.31
C VAL A 137 -12.61 1.00 -23.42
N ASP A 138 -13.44 1.47 -24.36
CA ASP A 138 -14.02 0.63 -25.44
C ASP A 138 -12.98 0.01 -26.38
N LEU A 139 -11.79 0.63 -26.49
CA LEU A 139 -10.70 0.16 -27.32
C LEU A 139 -9.55 -0.33 -26.44
N VAL A 140 -9.45 -1.65 -26.29
CA VAL A 140 -8.33 -2.31 -25.64
C VAL A 140 -7.21 -2.44 -26.68
N PRO A 141 -6.05 -1.78 -26.51
CA PRO A 141 -4.89 -2.07 -27.36
C PRO A 141 -4.49 -3.54 -27.18
N ASP A 142 -3.80 -4.14 -28.15
CA ASP A 142 -3.28 -5.51 -28.01
C ASP A 142 -2.36 -5.60 -26.79
N LEU A 143 -2.92 -6.03 -25.66
CA LEU A 143 -2.21 -6.27 -24.41
C LEU A 143 -1.56 -7.64 -24.50
N VAL A 144 -0.24 -7.66 -24.61
CA VAL A 144 0.53 -8.90 -24.67
C VAL A 144 0.86 -9.34 -23.24
N ILE A 145 0.37 -10.51 -22.86
CA ILE A 145 0.73 -11.16 -21.60
C ILE A 145 1.99 -11.99 -21.86
N LEU A 146 3.06 -11.66 -21.14
CA LEU A 146 4.28 -12.46 -21.19
C LEU A 146 4.07 -13.78 -20.44
N PRO A 147 4.62 -14.89 -20.94
CA PRO A 147 4.55 -16.17 -20.25
C PRO A 147 5.23 -16.08 -18.88
N VAL A 148 4.82 -16.96 -17.97
CA VAL A 148 5.46 -17.14 -16.66
C VAL A 148 6.89 -17.64 -16.88
N GLY A 149 7.86 -17.03 -16.20
CA GLY A 149 9.28 -17.35 -16.35
C GLY A 149 9.67 -18.71 -15.76
N GLU A 150 10.82 -19.23 -16.18
CA GLU A 150 11.45 -20.36 -15.50
C GLU A 150 11.84 -19.92 -14.08
N GLY A 151 11.32 -20.60 -13.05
CA GLY A 151 11.52 -20.17 -11.67
C GLY A 151 10.40 -19.31 -11.09
N GLU A 152 9.25 -19.22 -11.75
CA GLU A 152 8.05 -18.59 -11.23
C GLU A 152 6.87 -19.57 -11.16
N GLU A 153 5.94 -19.32 -10.24
CA GLU A 153 4.70 -20.07 -10.08
C GLU A 153 3.48 -19.15 -9.98
N LEU A 154 2.33 -19.65 -10.42
CA LEU A 154 1.07 -18.93 -10.34
C LEU A 154 0.37 -19.23 -9.02
N SER A 155 -0.05 -18.17 -8.34
CA SER A 155 -0.90 -18.22 -7.17
C SER A 155 -2.36 -17.99 -7.54
N LYS A 156 -3.26 -18.61 -6.77
CA LYS A 156 -4.72 -18.50 -6.90
C LYS A 156 -5.33 -18.18 -5.56
N GLY A 157 -6.57 -17.72 -5.57
CA GLY A 157 -7.36 -17.43 -4.38
C GLY A 157 -7.39 -15.94 -4.05
N VAL A 158 -7.76 -15.66 -2.80
CA VAL A 158 -8.02 -14.31 -2.31
C VAL A 158 -6.71 -13.58 -2.02
N PHE A 159 -6.65 -12.30 -2.40
CA PHE A 159 -5.58 -11.38 -2.07
C PHE A 159 -6.16 -10.11 -1.45
N GLY A 160 -5.42 -9.47 -0.54
CA GLY A 160 -5.92 -8.34 0.23
C GLY A 160 -4.87 -7.26 0.42
N ASN A 161 -5.24 -6.01 0.08
CA ASN A 161 -4.39 -4.83 0.20
C ASN A 161 -3.03 -4.98 -0.49
N GLU A 162 -2.99 -5.69 -1.62
CA GLU A 162 -1.77 -5.94 -2.38
C GLU A 162 -1.30 -4.68 -3.12
N CYS A 163 0.00 -4.46 -3.11
CA CYS A 163 0.70 -3.49 -3.93
C CYS A 163 2.12 -3.99 -4.21
N ARG A 164 2.65 -3.73 -5.40
CA ARG A 164 4.05 -4.01 -5.75
C ARG A 164 4.82 -2.70 -5.86
N ASP A 165 4.70 -2.01 -6.99
CA ASP A 165 5.39 -0.74 -7.26
C ASP A 165 4.60 0.46 -6.72
N THR A 166 3.34 0.25 -6.33
CA THR A 166 2.39 1.31 -6.02
C THR A 166 2.12 1.53 -4.55
N CYS A 167 2.88 0.87 -3.67
CA CYS A 167 2.75 1.03 -2.22
C CYS A 167 3.12 2.46 -1.76
N TYR A 168 4.07 3.08 -2.45
CA TYR A 168 4.56 4.43 -2.21
C TYR A 168 4.91 5.09 -3.54
N ILE A 169 3.99 5.91 -4.04
CA ILE A 169 4.14 6.63 -5.30
C ILE A 169 3.97 8.12 -5.05
N ARG A 170 4.23 8.93 -6.09
CA ARG A 170 3.96 10.36 -6.05
C ARG A 170 3.55 10.80 -7.45
N MET A 171 2.24 10.79 -7.69
CA MET A 171 1.67 10.95 -9.03
C MET A 171 0.54 11.98 -9.01
N SER A 172 0.67 13.03 -9.82
CA SER A 172 -0.32 14.11 -9.93
C SER A 172 -1.46 13.74 -10.86
N MET A 173 -2.68 13.76 -10.35
CA MET A 173 -3.90 13.39 -11.06
C MET A 173 -4.93 14.52 -10.98
N SER A 174 -5.69 14.71 -12.06
CA SER A 174 -6.76 15.70 -12.17
C SER A 174 -7.78 15.20 -13.20
N SER A 175 -8.87 15.94 -13.43
CA SER A 175 -9.79 15.62 -14.53
C SER A 175 -9.11 15.63 -15.91
N ALA A 176 -8.03 16.40 -16.08
CA ALA A 176 -7.25 16.51 -17.31
C ALA A 176 -6.11 15.48 -17.39
N THR A 177 -5.54 15.07 -16.25
CA THR A 177 -4.47 14.07 -16.17
C THR A 177 -5.04 12.73 -15.72
N LYS A 178 -5.58 11.99 -16.70
CA LYS A 178 -6.17 10.67 -16.48
C LYS A 178 -5.10 9.58 -16.55
N TYR A 179 -5.17 8.62 -15.63
CA TYR A 179 -4.39 7.41 -15.66
C TYR A 179 -5.23 6.26 -16.21
N LYS A 180 -4.56 5.13 -16.45
CA LYS A 180 -5.20 3.91 -16.91
C LYS A 180 -4.86 2.77 -15.97
N LEU A 181 -5.87 2.01 -15.58
CA LEU A 181 -5.72 0.71 -14.95
C LEU A 181 -5.78 -0.35 -16.05
N LEU A 182 -4.68 -1.06 -16.24
CA LEU A 182 -4.57 -2.12 -17.23
C LEU A 182 -4.68 -3.45 -16.50
N PHE A 183 -5.78 -4.15 -16.71
CA PHE A 183 -5.98 -5.49 -16.20
C PHE A 183 -5.58 -6.46 -17.30
N MET A 184 -4.52 -7.22 -17.09
CA MET A 184 -4.02 -8.20 -18.03
C MET A 184 -4.35 -9.59 -17.48
N VAL A 185 -5.26 -10.30 -18.16
CA VAL A 185 -5.78 -11.58 -17.70
C VAL A 185 -5.66 -12.61 -18.81
N GLN A 186 -4.93 -13.69 -18.53
CA GLN A 186 -4.75 -14.80 -19.45
C GLN A 186 -6.03 -15.62 -19.56
N GLU A 187 -6.28 -16.19 -20.74
CA GLU A 187 -7.44 -17.04 -21.00
C GLU A 187 -7.57 -18.18 -19.97
N GLY A 188 -8.81 -18.49 -19.58
CA GLY A 188 -9.11 -19.48 -18.54
C GLY A 188 -8.95 -18.96 -17.10
N THR A 189 -8.72 -17.66 -16.94
CA THR A 189 -8.58 -16.99 -15.63
C THR A 189 -9.67 -15.92 -15.48
N LEU A 190 -10.17 -15.77 -14.26
CA LEU A 190 -11.04 -14.70 -13.84
C LEU A 190 -10.36 -13.97 -12.69
N LEU A 191 -10.08 -12.68 -12.90
CA LEU A 191 -9.62 -11.78 -11.84
C LEU A 191 -10.84 -11.02 -11.33
N LYS A 192 -11.14 -11.19 -10.05
CA LYS A 192 -12.11 -10.37 -9.32
C LYS A 192 -11.38 -9.30 -8.54
N VAL A 193 -11.87 -8.08 -8.60
CA VAL A 193 -11.32 -6.95 -7.84
C VAL A 193 -12.45 -6.32 -7.07
N ASP A 194 -12.47 -6.56 -5.76
CA ASP A 194 -13.55 -6.14 -4.89
C ASP A 194 -13.32 -4.71 -4.42
N LYS A 195 -12.07 -4.38 -4.04
CA LYS A 195 -11.73 -3.11 -3.39
C LYS A 195 -10.51 -2.46 -3.98
N LEU A 196 -10.60 -1.15 -4.12
CA LEU A 196 -9.51 -0.25 -4.40
C LEU A 196 -9.20 0.58 -3.16
N LEU A 197 -7.97 0.51 -2.66
CA LEU A 197 -7.52 1.36 -1.56
C LEU A 197 -6.49 2.34 -2.09
N TYR A 198 -6.63 3.62 -1.75
CA TYR A 198 -5.69 4.64 -2.20
C TYR A 198 -5.52 5.75 -1.17
N THR A 199 -4.40 6.47 -1.29
CA THR A 199 -4.10 7.65 -0.46
C THR A 199 -3.89 8.86 -1.37
N LEU A 200 -4.49 9.97 -0.99
CA LEU A 200 -4.32 11.26 -1.65
C LEU A 200 -3.65 12.25 -0.68
N ASP A 201 -2.78 13.09 -1.22
CA ASP A 201 -2.22 14.25 -0.54
C ASP A 201 -2.70 15.52 -1.28
N ILE A 202 -2.97 16.58 -0.52
CA ILE A 202 -3.53 17.85 -1.01
C ILE A 202 -2.46 18.94 -0.90
#